data_AF-A0A2E6YH36-F1
#
_entry.id   AF-A0A2E6YH36-F1
#
_cell.length_a   1.000
_cell.length_b   1.000
_cell.length_c   1.000
_cell.angle_alpha   90.00
_cell.angle_beta   90.00
_cell.angle_gamma   90.00
#
_symmetry.space_group_name_H-M   'P 1'
#
loop_
_entity.id
_entity.type
_entity.pdbx_description
1 polymer ?
#
loop_
_entity_poly.entity_id
_entity_poly.type
_entity_poly.pdbx_seq_one_letter_code
_entity_poly.pdbx_strand_id
1 'polypeptide(L)'
;MLENIITSILKNIFPDTYKTITNRAKSEGYQKYQSEVDKKNELNEEWRLKEFDRLFPIDGLLIGVPNEHENIVVGKVLRYDYSGRSSDPMPIVYDYVSKQELFLMTKIYVFNEELLKGLSKLTPQERHILIYGHKKDFKEKKEVISDYETMVSTLKQNGFYNELEQKGE
;
A
#
# COMPACT_ATOMS: atom_id res chain seq x y z
N MET A 1 6.00 31.75 42.82
CA MET A 1 7.09 32.26 43.70
C MET A 1 7.75 31.13 44.50
N LEU A 2 6.97 30.24 45.13
CA LEU A 2 7.48 29.07 45.89
C LEU A 2 8.26 28.05 45.03
N GLU A 3 7.77 27.74 43.81
CA GLU A 3 8.41 26.79 42.89
C GLU A 3 9.84 27.19 42.48
N ASN A 4 10.10 28.50 42.33
CA ASN A 4 11.42 29.03 41.97
C ASN A 4 12.43 28.91 43.13
N ILE A 5 11.94 29.01 44.38
CA ILE A 5 12.77 28.83 45.58
C ILE A 5 13.12 27.36 45.74
N ILE A 6 12.14 26.45 45.61
CA ILE A 6 12.36 25.00 45.71
C ILE A 6 13.33 24.51 44.62
N THR A 7 13.14 24.96 43.39
CA THR A 7 14.03 24.64 42.26
C THR A 7 15.46 25.15 42.52
N SER A 8 15.61 26.36 43.07
CA SER A 8 16.93 26.92 43.39
C SER A 8 17.63 26.18 44.53
N ILE A 9 16.90 25.78 45.58
CA ILE A 9 17.43 24.97 46.67
C ILE A 9 17.88 23.61 46.15
N LEU A 10 17.04 22.92 45.38
CA LEU A 10 17.38 21.63 44.79
C LEU A 10 18.60 21.74 43.88
N LYS A 11 18.66 22.76 43.01
CA LYS A 11 19.74 22.93 42.04
C LYS A 11 21.09 23.28 42.69
N ASN A 12 21.09 24.09 43.76
CA ASN A 12 22.33 24.63 44.34
C ASN A 12 22.79 23.88 45.61
N ILE A 13 21.86 23.32 46.40
CA ILE A 13 22.17 22.63 47.67
C ILE A 13 22.14 21.11 47.50
N PHE A 14 21.26 20.58 46.64
CA PHE A 14 21.12 19.13 46.40
C PHE A 14 21.26 18.76 44.92
N PRO A 15 22.39 19.10 44.26
CA PRO A 15 22.54 19.04 42.82
C PRO A 15 22.32 17.63 42.25
N ASP A 16 22.74 16.58 42.95
CA ASP A 16 22.55 15.19 42.51
C ASP A 16 21.09 14.74 42.58
N THR A 17 20.36 15.20 43.61
CA THR A 17 18.93 14.94 43.74
C THR A 17 18.16 15.69 42.65
N TYR A 18 18.50 16.95 42.40
CA TYR A 18 17.93 17.73 41.30
C TYR A 18 18.21 17.10 39.94
N LYS A 19 19.44 16.64 39.68
CA LYS A 19 19.84 15.95 38.45
C LYS A 19 19.07 14.64 38.28
N THR A 20 18.87 13.88 39.35
CA THR A 20 18.12 12.61 39.32
C THR A 20 16.65 12.84 39.01
N ILE A 21 15.99 13.80 39.68
CA ILE A 21 14.59 14.15 39.45
C ILE A 21 14.40 14.69 38.03
N THR A 22 15.27 15.58 37.56
CA THR A 22 15.16 16.14 36.19
C THR A 22 15.43 15.09 35.12
N ASN A 23 16.38 14.18 35.31
CA ASN A 23 16.62 13.08 34.39
C ASN A 23 15.42 12.12 34.35
N ARG A 24 14.82 11.81 35.51
CA ARG A 24 13.63 10.96 35.60
C ARG A 24 12.41 11.61 34.93
N ALA A 25 12.17 12.89 35.16
CA ALA A 25 11.10 13.64 34.49
C ALA A 25 11.30 13.71 32.97
N LYS A 26 12.56 13.86 32.51
CA LYS A 26 12.89 13.80 31.07
C LYS A 26 12.65 12.42 30.49
N SER A 27 13.02 11.34 31.18
CA SER A 27 12.78 9.98 30.71
C SER A 27 11.30 9.61 30.69
N GLU A 28 10.55 9.98 31.72
CA GLU A 28 9.09 9.76 31.79
C GLU A 28 8.37 10.58 30.70
N GLY A 29 8.78 11.84 30.49
CA GLY A 29 8.27 12.68 29.40
C GLY A 29 8.59 12.11 28.01
N TYR A 30 9.80 11.60 27.81
CA TYR A 30 10.20 10.93 26.57
C TYR A 30 9.41 9.63 26.32
N GLN A 31 9.25 8.78 27.35
CA GLN A 31 8.45 7.54 27.24
C GLN A 31 6.99 7.84 26.94
N LYS A 32 6.42 8.87 27.57
CA LYS A 32 5.04 9.28 27.29
C LYS A 32 4.89 9.80 25.86
N TYR A 33 5.80 10.64 25.40
CA TYR A 33 5.83 11.11 24.01
C TYR A 33 5.94 9.94 23.02
N GLN A 34 6.83 8.98 23.27
CA GLN A 34 6.98 7.81 22.42
C GLN A 34 5.69 6.98 22.38
N SER A 35 5.05 6.72 23.54
CA SER A 35 3.76 6.02 23.60
C SER A 35 2.64 6.76 22.85
N GLU A 36 2.60 8.08 22.89
CA GLU A 36 1.62 8.88 22.14
C GLU A 36 1.88 8.83 20.62
N VAL A 37 3.15 8.85 20.22
CA VAL A 37 3.57 8.66 18.81
C VAL A 37 3.20 7.25 18.33
N ASP A 38 3.49 6.22 19.12
CA ASP A 38 3.21 4.83 18.76
C ASP A 38 1.70 4.60 18.61
N LYS A 39 0.87 5.08 19.55
CA LYS A 39 -0.59 5.03 19.44
C LYS A 39 -1.13 5.77 18.20
N LYS A 40 -0.54 6.92 17.88
CA LYS A 40 -0.92 7.67 16.67
C LYS A 40 -0.56 6.90 15.40
N ASN A 41 0.58 6.21 15.39
CA ASN A 41 0.99 5.37 14.28
C ASN A 41 0.06 4.16 14.13
N GLU A 42 -0.28 3.47 15.22
CA GLU A 42 -1.24 2.36 15.24
C GLU A 42 -2.61 2.77 14.68
N LEU A 43 -3.15 3.92 15.11
CA LEU A 43 -4.44 4.43 14.62
C LEU A 43 -4.39 4.76 13.12
N ASN A 44 -3.29 5.33 12.63
CA ASN A 44 -3.10 5.61 11.22
C ASN A 44 -2.98 4.33 10.39
N GLU A 45 -2.31 3.30 10.93
CA GLU A 45 -2.18 1.99 10.31
C GLU A 45 -3.54 1.30 10.24
N GLU A 46 -4.32 1.28 11.33
CA GLU A 46 -5.67 0.71 11.33
C GLU A 46 -6.59 1.42 10.33
N TRP A 47 -6.54 2.75 10.27
CA TRP A 47 -7.32 3.52 9.29
C TRP A 47 -6.91 3.20 7.85
N ARG A 48 -5.61 3.10 7.57
CA ARG A 48 -5.08 2.70 6.26
C ARG A 48 -5.53 1.31 5.85
N LEU A 49 -5.48 0.34 6.76
CA LEU A 49 -5.92 -1.03 6.50
C LEU A 49 -7.41 -1.07 6.19
N LYS A 50 -8.24 -0.37 6.98
CA LYS A 50 -9.68 -0.25 6.70
C LYS A 50 -9.96 0.40 5.36
N GLU A 51 -9.23 1.44 5.01
CA GLU A 51 -9.39 2.12 3.72
C GLU A 51 -8.93 1.23 2.55
N PHE A 52 -7.86 0.47 2.74
CA PHE A 52 -7.39 -0.52 1.78
C PHE A 52 -8.45 -1.60 1.52
N ASP A 53 -8.98 -2.21 2.59
CA ASP A 53 -10.02 -3.22 2.51
C ASP A 53 -11.31 -2.66 1.89
N ARG A 54 -11.63 -1.38 2.15
CA ARG A 54 -12.77 -0.69 1.53
C ARG A 54 -12.60 -0.51 0.03
N LEU A 55 -11.39 -0.16 -0.42
CA LEU A 55 -11.09 0.06 -1.83
C LEU A 55 -10.94 -1.25 -2.61
N PHE A 56 -10.37 -2.28 -1.99
CA PHE A 56 -9.98 -3.51 -2.65
C PHE A 56 -10.57 -4.76 -2.01
N PRO A 57 -11.86 -4.82 -1.65
CA PRO A 57 -12.42 -5.89 -0.81
C PRO A 57 -12.16 -7.29 -1.40
N ILE A 58 -12.24 -8.34 -0.58
CA ILE A 58 -12.26 -9.73 -1.07
C ILE A 58 -13.39 -9.88 -2.10
N ASP A 59 -13.10 -10.63 -3.17
CA ASP A 59 -13.88 -10.72 -4.41
C ASP A 59 -13.98 -9.41 -5.21
N GLY A 60 -13.36 -8.32 -4.77
CA GLY A 60 -13.26 -7.07 -5.50
C GLY A 60 -12.44 -7.22 -6.77
N LEU A 61 -12.82 -6.50 -7.83
CA LEU A 61 -12.11 -6.49 -9.10
C LEU A 61 -11.11 -5.33 -9.15
N LEU A 62 -9.92 -5.59 -9.65
CA LEU A 62 -8.85 -4.60 -9.72
C LEU A 62 -8.02 -4.68 -11.01
N ILE A 63 -7.25 -3.62 -11.22
CA ILE A 63 -6.20 -3.53 -12.23
C ILE A 63 -4.86 -3.43 -11.51
N GLY A 64 -3.95 -4.36 -11.78
CA GLY A 64 -2.56 -4.30 -11.35
C GLY A 64 -1.65 -3.88 -12.50
N VAL A 65 -0.77 -2.91 -12.28
CA VAL A 65 0.20 -2.44 -13.28
C VAL A 65 1.60 -2.92 -12.88
N PRO A 66 2.14 -3.98 -13.52
CA PRO A 66 3.44 -4.50 -13.18
C PRO A 66 4.55 -3.47 -13.29
N ASN A 67 5.57 -3.65 -12.45
CA ASN A 67 6.79 -2.85 -12.47
C ASN A 67 7.80 -3.35 -13.51
N GLU A 68 7.43 -4.36 -14.31
CA GLU A 68 8.29 -5.04 -15.29
C GLU A 68 7.59 -5.22 -16.64
N HIS A 69 8.26 -5.89 -17.59
CA HIS A 69 7.77 -6.11 -18.95
C HIS A 69 6.72 -7.23 -19.01
N GLU A 70 5.58 -7.00 -18.36
CA GLU A 70 4.49 -7.96 -18.18
C GLU A 70 3.13 -7.36 -18.60
N ASN A 71 2.17 -8.25 -18.82
CA ASN A 71 0.78 -7.87 -19.06
C ASN A 71 0.19 -7.11 -17.88
N ILE A 72 -0.72 -6.17 -18.17
CA ILE A 72 -1.58 -5.59 -17.13
C ILE A 72 -2.33 -6.74 -16.47
N VAL A 73 -2.33 -6.78 -15.14
CA VAL A 73 -3.12 -7.74 -14.38
C VAL A 73 -4.54 -7.20 -14.29
N VAL A 74 -5.52 -8.03 -14.62
CA VAL A 74 -6.94 -7.71 -14.43
C VAL A 74 -7.52 -8.88 -13.65
N GLY A 75 -7.83 -8.65 -12.39
CA GLY A 75 -7.96 -9.73 -11.43
C GLY A 75 -9.02 -9.53 -10.37
N LYS A 76 -9.40 -10.64 -9.74
CA LYS A 76 -10.25 -10.66 -8.55
C LYS A 76 -9.41 -10.90 -7.30
N VAL A 77 -9.61 -10.09 -6.27
CA VAL A 77 -8.97 -10.27 -4.96
C VAL A 77 -9.49 -11.55 -4.33
N LEU A 78 -8.59 -12.49 -4.03
CA LEU A 78 -8.94 -13.75 -3.36
C LEU A 78 -8.75 -13.64 -1.85
N ARG A 79 -7.62 -13.06 -1.44
CA ARG A 79 -7.21 -12.88 -0.05
C ARG A 79 -6.07 -11.89 0.03
N TYR A 80 -5.73 -11.47 1.25
CA TYR A 80 -4.53 -10.67 1.50
C TYR A 80 -3.48 -11.49 2.23
N ASP A 81 -2.24 -11.15 1.93
CA ASP A 81 -1.11 -11.50 2.77
C ASP A 81 -0.64 -10.27 3.55
N TYR A 82 -0.58 -10.43 4.87
CA TYR A 82 -0.09 -9.42 5.80
C TYR A 82 1.34 -9.74 6.27
N SER A 83 1.98 -10.80 5.74
CA SER A 83 3.24 -11.34 6.25
C SER A 83 4.51 -10.59 5.83
N GLY A 84 4.39 -9.41 5.22
CA GLY A 84 5.52 -8.56 4.82
C GLY A 84 5.79 -7.39 5.77
N ARG A 85 7.04 -6.89 5.81
CA ARG A 85 7.36 -5.55 6.39
C ARG A 85 6.82 -4.38 5.55
N SER A 86 5.95 -4.65 4.58
CA SER A 86 5.27 -3.63 3.79
C SER A 86 4.22 -2.98 4.68
N SER A 87 4.12 -1.66 4.61
CA SER A 87 3.07 -0.91 5.33
C SER A 87 1.66 -1.13 4.77
N ASP A 88 1.55 -1.81 3.62
CA ASP A 88 0.27 -2.14 2.98
C ASP A 88 0.11 -3.65 2.80
N PRO A 89 -1.12 -4.20 2.96
CA PRO A 89 -1.44 -5.59 2.64
C PRO A 89 -1.14 -5.89 1.18
N MET A 90 -0.69 -7.11 0.91
CA MET A 90 -0.41 -7.56 -0.45
C MET A 90 -1.58 -8.42 -0.93
N PRO A 91 -2.35 -8.01 -1.95
CA PRO A 91 -3.45 -8.81 -2.44
C PRO A 91 -2.93 -9.98 -3.27
N ILE A 92 -3.48 -11.15 -2.96
CA ILE A 92 -3.39 -12.34 -3.79
C ILE A 92 -4.62 -12.35 -4.68
N VAL A 93 -4.41 -12.33 -5.98
CA VAL A 93 -5.47 -12.18 -6.98
C VAL A 93 -5.52 -13.35 -7.93
N TYR A 94 -6.70 -13.70 -8.41
CA TYR A 94 -6.83 -14.49 -9.63
C TYR A 94 -6.79 -13.55 -10.82
N ASP A 95 -5.72 -13.63 -11.63
CA ASP A 95 -5.54 -12.84 -12.83
C ASP A 95 -6.26 -13.50 -14.02
N TYR A 96 -7.23 -12.79 -14.59
CA TYR A 96 -7.99 -13.27 -15.75
C TYR A 96 -7.20 -13.15 -17.05
N VAL A 97 -6.06 -12.45 -17.09
CA VAL A 97 -5.21 -12.39 -18.28
C VAL A 97 -4.35 -13.65 -18.38
N SER A 98 -3.59 -13.98 -17.33
CA SER A 98 -2.73 -15.17 -17.28
C SER A 98 -3.43 -16.45 -16.81
N LYS A 99 -4.65 -16.35 -16.24
CA LYS A 99 -5.40 -17.43 -15.58
C LYS A 99 -4.65 -18.08 -14.42
N GLN A 100 -3.94 -17.26 -13.65
CA GLN A 100 -3.13 -17.72 -12.53
C GLN A 100 -3.42 -16.93 -11.28
N GLU A 101 -3.17 -17.55 -10.14
CA GLU A 101 -3.11 -16.83 -8.88
C GLU A 101 -1.76 -16.08 -8.82
N LEU A 102 -1.83 -14.77 -8.63
CA LEU A 102 -0.67 -13.89 -8.57
C LEU A 102 -0.62 -13.18 -7.22
N PHE A 103 0.60 -13.08 -6.71
CA PHE A 103 0.92 -12.23 -5.58
C PHE A 103 1.30 -10.84 -6.08
N LEU A 104 0.47 -9.82 -5.81
CA LEU A 104 0.69 -8.48 -6.38
C LEU A 104 1.58 -7.61 -5.51
N MET A 105 2.82 -7.44 -5.96
CA MET A 105 3.74 -6.39 -5.48
C MET A 105 3.83 -5.23 -6.48
N THR A 106 2.68 -4.79 -6.98
CA THR A 106 2.58 -3.81 -8.07
C THR A 106 1.65 -2.67 -7.66
N LYS A 107 1.61 -1.60 -8.46
CA LYS A 107 0.61 -0.55 -8.27
C LYS A 107 -0.76 -1.10 -8.69
N ILE A 108 -1.72 -1.04 -7.77
CA ILE A 108 -3.08 -1.53 -7.97
C ILE A 108 -4.10 -0.39 -7.98
N TYR A 109 -5.16 -0.56 -8.75
CA TYR A 109 -6.27 0.38 -8.91
C TYR A 109 -7.58 -0.38 -8.90
N VAL A 110 -8.64 0.24 -8.38
CA VAL A 110 -9.99 -0.31 -8.51
C VAL A 110 -10.29 -0.50 -10.00
N PHE A 111 -10.94 -1.61 -10.35
CA PHE A 111 -11.23 -1.86 -11.76
C PHE A 111 -12.05 -0.71 -12.37
N ASN A 112 -11.57 -0.23 -13.52
CA ASN A 112 -12.20 0.83 -14.30
C ASN A 112 -11.87 0.59 -15.78
N GLU A 113 -12.90 0.53 -16.62
CA GLU A 113 -12.75 0.19 -18.04
C GLU A 113 -11.98 1.28 -18.83
N GLU A 114 -12.18 2.56 -18.51
CA GLU A 114 -11.45 3.66 -19.14
C GLU A 114 -9.95 3.61 -18.80
N LEU A 115 -9.61 3.29 -17.55
CA LEU A 115 -8.23 3.10 -17.10
C LEU A 115 -7.60 1.90 -17.83
N LEU A 116 -8.30 0.76 -17.91
CA LEU A 116 -7.82 -0.41 -18.64
C LEU A 116 -7.55 -0.05 -20.11
N LYS A 117 -8.47 0.67 -20.75
CA LYS A 117 -8.33 1.13 -22.13
C LYS A 117 -7.15 2.07 -22.32
N GLY A 118 -6.92 2.98 -21.40
CA GLY A 118 -5.77 3.88 -21.42
C GLY A 118 -4.45 3.11 -21.29
N LEU A 119 -4.35 2.23 -20.29
CA LEU A 119 -3.15 1.45 -20.02
C LEU A 119 -2.82 0.44 -21.11
N SER A 120 -3.83 -0.19 -21.73
CA SER A 120 -3.64 -1.21 -22.77
C SER A 120 -3.04 -0.64 -24.06
N LYS A 121 -3.14 0.68 -24.27
CA LYS A 121 -2.54 1.37 -25.43
C LYS A 121 -1.08 1.75 -25.22
N LEU A 122 -0.58 1.64 -23.98
CA LEU A 122 0.78 1.99 -23.63
C LEU A 122 1.65 0.75 -23.66
N THR A 123 2.88 0.89 -24.14
CA THR A 123 3.93 -0.11 -23.96
C THR A 123 4.24 -0.30 -22.47
N PRO A 124 4.83 -1.44 -22.06
CA PRO A 124 5.29 -1.63 -20.68
C PRO A 124 6.20 -0.50 -20.18
N GLN A 125 7.07 0.02 -21.06
CA GLN A 125 7.94 1.15 -20.73
C GLN A 125 7.16 2.43 -20.42
N GLU A 126 6.18 2.76 -21.26
CA GLU A 126 5.35 3.95 -21.05
C GLU A 126 4.51 3.83 -19.79
N ARG A 127 3.93 2.66 -19.52
CA ARG A 127 3.23 2.39 -18.25
C ARG A 127 4.18 2.58 -17.06
N HIS A 128 5.39 2.04 -17.16
CA HIS A 128 6.36 2.15 -16.08
C HIS A 128 6.74 3.62 -15.81
N ILE A 129 7.04 4.39 -16.85
CA ILE A 129 7.36 5.82 -16.71
C ILE A 129 6.17 6.58 -16.12
N LEU A 130 4.95 6.33 -16.60
CA LEU A 130 3.74 7.02 -16.15
C LEU A 130 3.43 6.75 -14.67
N ILE A 131 3.61 5.51 -14.22
CA ILE A 131 3.17 5.05 -12.90
C ILE A 131 4.28 5.11 -11.84
N TYR A 132 5.53 4.90 -12.25
CA TYR A 132 6.69 4.83 -11.35
C TYR A 132 7.68 6.00 -11.53
N GLY A 133 7.47 6.87 -12.52
CA GLY A 133 8.15 8.18 -12.62
C GLY A 133 9.60 8.14 -13.10
N HIS A 134 10.09 7.00 -13.57
CA HIS A 134 11.46 6.88 -14.09
C HIS A 134 11.53 5.88 -15.24
N LYS A 135 12.67 5.84 -15.95
CA LYS A 135 12.97 4.80 -16.92
C LYS A 135 13.64 3.63 -16.22
N LYS A 136 13.25 2.41 -16.57
CA LYS A 136 13.91 1.17 -16.21
C LYS A 136 14.19 0.40 -17.49
N ASP A 137 15.38 -0.16 -17.61
CA ASP A 137 15.68 -1.10 -18.70
C ASP A 137 15.16 -2.47 -18.31
N PHE A 138 14.27 -3.04 -19.13
CA PHE A 138 13.72 -4.37 -18.92
C PHE A 138 14.48 -5.40 -19.75
N LYS A 139 14.66 -6.61 -19.20
CA LYS A 139 14.95 -7.78 -20.06
C LYS A 139 13.66 -8.14 -20.79
N GLU A 140 13.66 -8.05 -22.12
CA GLU A 140 12.49 -8.41 -22.94
C GLU A 140 12.04 -9.85 -22.61
N LYS A 141 10.85 -9.98 -22.02
CA LYS A 141 10.09 -11.23 -22.00
C LYS A 141 8.94 -11.09 -23.00
N LYS A 142 8.74 -12.15 -23.79
CA LYS A 142 7.81 -12.23 -24.92
C LYS A 142 6.33 -12.01 -24.52
N GLU A 143 5.58 -11.54 -25.51
CA GLU A 143 4.11 -11.49 -25.63
C GLU A 143 3.38 -10.69 -24.52
N VAL A 144 3.53 -9.37 -24.60
CA VAL A 144 2.66 -8.44 -23.88
C VAL A 144 1.53 -7.98 -24.80
N ILE A 145 0.29 -8.06 -24.31
CA ILE A 145 -0.88 -7.49 -24.94
C ILE A 145 -0.74 -5.97 -24.91
N SER A 146 -0.59 -5.37 -26.09
CA SER A 146 -0.35 -3.93 -26.28
C SER A 146 -1.48 -3.23 -27.05
N ASP A 147 -2.65 -3.87 -27.14
CA ASP A 147 -3.86 -3.30 -27.71
C ASP A 147 -5.08 -3.67 -26.86
N TYR A 148 -6.07 -2.77 -26.87
CA TYR A 148 -7.24 -2.88 -26.01
C TYR A 148 -8.18 -4.01 -26.45
N GLU A 149 -8.35 -4.18 -27.75
CA GLU A 149 -9.26 -5.14 -28.35
C GLU A 149 -8.85 -6.59 -28.01
N THR A 150 -7.55 -6.89 -28.09
CA THR A 150 -7.00 -8.19 -27.68
C THR A 150 -7.12 -8.41 -26.17
N MET A 151 -6.90 -7.36 -25.36
CA MET A 151 -7.11 -7.44 -23.90
C MET A 151 -8.57 -7.80 -23.58
N VAL A 152 -9.53 -7.08 -24.15
CA VAL A 152 -10.96 -7.33 -23.97
C VAL A 152 -11.34 -8.73 -24.43
N SER A 153 -10.86 -9.18 -25.59
CA SER A 153 -11.12 -10.53 -26.11
C SER A 153 -10.62 -11.60 -25.13
N THR A 154 -9.40 -11.44 -24.62
CA THR A 154 -8.79 -12.34 -23.63
C THR A 154 -9.63 -12.40 -22.36
N LEU A 155 -10.02 -11.25 -21.82
CA LEU A 155 -10.84 -11.15 -20.60
C LEU A 155 -12.24 -11.79 -20.78
N LYS A 156 -12.86 -11.62 -21.95
CA LYS A 156 -14.14 -12.28 -22.27
C LYS A 156 -13.99 -13.80 -22.30
N GLN A 157 -12.97 -14.30 -23.02
CA GLN A 157 -12.70 -15.74 -23.11
C GLN A 157 -12.41 -16.36 -21.74
N ASN A 158 -11.77 -15.59 -20.85
CA ASN A 158 -11.40 -16.06 -19.53
C ASN A 158 -12.47 -15.82 -18.46
N GLY A 159 -13.63 -15.28 -18.82
CA GLY A 159 -14.80 -15.16 -17.94
C GLY A 159 -14.79 -13.94 -17.01
N PHE A 160 -13.88 -12.97 -17.22
CA PHE A 160 -13.83 -11.75 -16.40
C PHE A 160 -15.14 -10.95 -16.48
N TYR A 161 -15.70 -10.79 -17.68
CA TYR A 161 -16.93 -10.01 -17.86
C TYR A 161 -18.16 -10.68 -17.23
N ASN A 162 -18.18 -12.01 -17.14
CA ASN A 162 -19.25 -12.72 -16.41
C ASN A 162 -19.19 -12.40 -14.91
N GLU A 163 -17.98 -12.31 -14.35
CA GLU A 163 -17.77 -11.91 -12.95
C GLU A 163 -18.13 -10.44 -12.73
N LEU A 164 -17.78 -9.56 -13.67
CA LEU A 164 -18.09 -8.13 -13.63
C LEU A 164 -19.61 -7.88 -13.60
N GLU A 165 -20.37 -8.61 -14.41
CA GLU A 165 -21.84 -8.50 -14.44
C GLU A 165 -22.47 -8.92 -13.09
N GLN A 166 -22.01 -10.03 -12.50
CA GLN A 166 -22.49 -10.53 -11.21
C GLN A 166 -22.21 -9.58 -10.03
N LYS A 167 -21.26 -8.65 -10.19
CA LYS A 167 -20.90 -7.63 -9.19
C LYS A 167 -21.68 -6.32 -9.34
N GLY A 168 -22.30 -6.10 -10.50
CA GLY A 168 -23.10 -4.91 -10.79
C GLY A 168 -24.58 -5.04 -10.41
N GLU A 169 -25.03 -6.26 -10.08
CA GLU A 169 -26.35 -6.59 -9.51
C GLU A 169 -26.30 -6.62 -7.97
#